data_AF-X1CFY0-F1
#
_entry.id   AF-X1CFY0-F1
#
_cell.length_a   1.000
_cell.length_b   1.000
_cell.length_c   1.000
_cell.angle_alpha   90.00
_cell.angle_beta   90.00
_cell.angle_gamma   90.00
#
_symmetry.space_group_name_H-M   'P 1'
#
loop_
_entity.id
_entity.type
_entity.pdbx_description
1 polymer ?
#
loop_
_entity_poly.entity_id
_entity_poly.type
_entity_poly.pdbx_seq_one_letter_code
_entity_poly.pdbx_strand_id
1 'polypeptide(L)' 'MAEEVRRQRMAWLVKMLKSAEPPIVSKKFIAVSAYNQAVSVNKIREYLDLLVDMEVLEDSGE' A
#
# COMPACT_ATOMS: atom_id res chain seq x y z
N MET A 1 12.90 16.36 -0.67
CA MET A 1 12.67 15.46 -1.82
C MET A 1 12.28 14.03 -1.41
N ALA A 2 13.07 13.30 -0.61
CA ALA A 2 12.74 11.91 -0.25
C ALA A 2 11.41 11.73 0.53
N GLU A 3 11.06 12.69 1.39
CA GLU A 3 9.80 12.64 2.14
C GLU A 3 8.56 12.91 1.27
N GLU A 4 8.68 13.79 0.28
CA GLU A 4 7.61 14.10 -0.66
C GLU A 4 7.28 12.90 -1.56
N VAL A 5 8.32 12.22 -2.08
CA VAL A 5 8.17 10.99 -2.86
C VAL A 5 7.50 9.90 -2.03
N ARG A 6 7.86 9.78 -0.75
CA ARG A 6 7.22 8.84 0.19
C ARG A 6 5.73 9.16 0.35
N ARG A 7 5.37 10.43 0.61
CA ARG A 7 3.97 10.85 0.75
C ARG A 7 3.16 10.58 -0.51
N GLN A 8 3.69 10.88 -1.69
CA GLN A 8 3.02 10.61 -2.97
C GLN A 8 2.76 9.11 -3.18
N ARG A 9 3.73 8.26 -2.86
CA ARG A 9 3.58 6.80 -2.96
C ARG A 9 2.53 6.25 -2.00
N MET A 10 2.52 6.72 -0.76
CA MET A 10 1.52 6.32 0.24
C MET A 10 0.11 6.80 -0.15
N ALA A 11 -0.04 8.04 -0.62
CA ALA A 11 -1.31 8.57 -1.09
C ALA A 11 -1.86 7.75 -2.28
N TRP A 12 -0.99 7.34 -3.20
CA TRP A 12 -1.37 6.47 -4.31
C TRP A 12 -1.83 5.09 -3.83
N LEU A 13 -1.14 4.48 -2.85
CA LEU A 13 -1.53 3.19 -2.29
C LEU A 13 -2.91 3.24 -1.65
N VAL A 14 -3.18 4.27 -0.85
CA VAL A 14 -4.50 4.50 -0.24
C VAL A 14 -5.57 4.67 -1.32
N LYS A 15 -5.28 5.41 -2.40
CA LYS A 15 -6.21 5.56 -3.53
C LYS A 15 -6.52 4.20 -4.17
N MET A 16 -5.51 3.38 -4.41
CA MET A 16 -5.68 2.05 -4.99
C MET A 16 -6.48 1.12 -4.07
N LEU A 17 -6.26 1.15 -2.77
CA LEU A 17 -7.03 0.37 -1.79
C LEU A 17 -8.50 0.80 -1.77
N LYS A 18 -8.78 2.10 -1.79
CA LYS A 18 -10.15 2.63 -1.84
C LYS A 18 -10.88 2.32 -3.15
N SER A 19 -10.15 2.14 -4.24
CA SER A 19 -10.72 1.81 -5.55
C SER A 19 -10.78 0.31 -5.84
N ALA A 20 -10.15 -0.53 -5.01
CA ALA A 20 -10.19 -1.97 -5.17
C ALA A 20 -11.50 -2.52 -4.59
N GLU A 21 -12.25 -3.27 -5.40
CA GLU A 21 -13.42 -3.98 -4.92
C GLU A 21 -12.98 -5.17 -4.04
N PRO A 22 -13.60 -5.37 -2.86
CA PRO A 22 -13.32 -6.54 -2.02
C PRO A 22 -13.81 -7.84 -2.70
N PRO A 23 -13.14 -8.99 -2.45
CA PRO A 23 -12.01 -9.18 -1.54
C PRO A 23 -10.66 -8.79 -2.15
N ILE A 24 -9.87 -8.01 -1.40
CA ILE A 24 -8.51 -7.62 -1.80
C ILE A 24 -7.56 -8.77 -1.46
N VAL A 25 -7.04 -9.44 -2.48
CA VAL A 25 -5.97 -10.44 -2.28
C VAL A 25 -4.65 -9.73 -2.02
N SER A 26 -4.24 -9.64 -0.75
CA SER A 26 -3.06 -8.88 -0.29
C SER A 26 -1.79 -9.19 -1.10
N LYS A 27 -1.53 -10.47 -1.40
CA LYS A 27 -0.36 -10.87 -2.21
C LYS A 27 -0.37 -10.27 -3.62
N LYS A 28 -1.53 -10.27 -4.28
CA LYS A 28 -1.70 -9.70 -5.62
C LYS A 28 -1.60 -8.18 -5.58
N PHE A 29 -2.24 -7.56 -4.58
CA PHE A 29 -2.18 -6.11 -4.38
C PHE A 29 -0.75 -5.61 -4.17
N ILE A 30 0.02 -6.30 -3.32
CA ILE A 30 1.43 -5.97 -3.05
C ILE A 30 2.28 -6.10 -4.32
N ALA A 31 2.12 -7.18 -5.09
CA ALA A 31 2.89 -7.40 -6.31
C ALA A 31 2.60 -6.34 -7.38
N VAL A 32 1.32 -6.02 -7.61
CA VAL A 32 0.90 -5.00 -8.58
C VAL A 32 1.38 -3.61 -8.15
N SER A 33 1.30 -3.30 -6.86
CA SER A 33 1.75 -2.02 -6.32
C SER A 33 3.26 -1.84 -6.43
N ALA A 34 4.03 -2.90 -6.15
CA ALA A 34 5.49 -2.90 -6.29
C ALA A 34 5.92 -2.65 -7.74
N TYR A 35 5.26 -3.33 -8.68
CA TYR A 35 5.47 -3.14 -10.11
C TYR A 35 5.15 -1.70 -10.56
N ASN A 36 3.96 -1.20 -10.23
CA ASN A 36 3.49 0.13 -10.66
C ASN A 36 4.31 1.29 -10.08
N GLN A 37 4.79 1.15 -8.84
CA GLN A 37 5.60 2.19 -8.20
C GLN A 37 7.10 2.04 -8.45
N ALA A 38 7.53 1.00 -9.18
CA ALA A 38 8.92 0.63 -9.40
C ALA A 38 9.72 0.53 -8.08
N VAL A 39 9.15 -0.17 -7.10
CA VAL A 39 9.77 -0.41 -5.78
C VAL A 39 9.76 -1.89 -5.43
N SER A 40 10.51 -2.27 -4.40
CA SER A 40 10.49 -3.65 -3.90
C SER A 40 9.17 -3.97 -3.21
N VAL A 41 8.80 -5.26 -3.24
CA VAL A 41 7.66 -5.81 -2.48
C VAL A 41 7.78 -5.50 -0.99
N ASN A 42 8.99 -5.58 -0.43
CA ASN A 42 9.23 -5.23 0.97
C ASN A 42 8.88 -3.77 1.25
N LYS A 43 9.14 -2.85 0.32
CA LYS A 43 8.82 -1.44 0.52
C LYS A 43 7.32 -1.17 0.53
N ILE A 44 6.56 -1.91 -0.28
CA ILE A 44 5.09 -1.84 -0.24
C ILE A 44 4.55 -2.38 1.08
N ARG A 45 5.12 -3.47 1.61
CA ARG A 45 4.74 -3.99 2.94
C ARG A 45 4.98 -2.96 4.03
N GLU A 46 6.17 -2.35 4.08
CA GLU A 46 6.45 -1.25 5.01
C GLU A 46 5.41 -0.12 4.91
N TYR A 47 4.97 0.23 3.70
CA TYR A 47 3.94 1.26 3.53
C TYR A 47 2.55 0.81 3.99
N LEU A 48 2.20 -0.46 3.81
CA LEU A 48 0.96 -1.00 4.31
C LEU A 48 0.96 -1.08 5.84
N ASP A 49 2.07 -1.54 6.44
CA ASP A 49 2.23 -1.59 7.90
C ASP A 49 2.09 -0.18 8.50
N LEU A 50 2.72 0.84 7.90
CA LEU A 50 2.55 2.23 8.32
C LEU A 50 1.10 2.72 8.19
N LEU A 51 0.35 2.25 7.19
CA LEU A 51 -1.06 2.63 7.02
C LEU A 51 -1.95 1.94 8.05
N VAL A 52 -1.60 0.74 8.51
CA VAL A 52 -2.24 0.06 9.64
C VAL A 52 -1.93 0.78 10.95
N ASP A 53 -0.67 1.14 11.21
CA ASP A 53 -0.27 1.90 12.41
C ASP A 53 -0.98 3.26 12.52
N MET A 54 -1.33 3.87 11.39
CA MET A 54 -2.07 5.14 11.33
C MET A 54 -3.60 4.95 11.36
N GLU A 55 -4.10 3.73 11.57
CA GLU A 55 -5.52 3.36 11.56
C GLU A 55 -6.24 3.74 10.25
N VAL A 56 -5.49 3.85 9.15
CA VAL A 56 -6.03 4.10 7.80
C VAL A 56 -6.55 2.82 7.16
N LEU A 57 -5.97 1.68 7.55
CA LEU A 57 -6.40 0.35 7.16
C LEU A 57 -6.70 -0.47 8.42
N GLU A 58 -7.81 -1.19 8.40
CA GLU A 58 -8.09 -2.21 9.40
C GLU A 58 -7.35 -3.49 8.97
N ASP A 59 -6.51 -4.03 9.86
CA ASP A 59 -5.92 -5.35 9.66
C ASP A 59 -7.05 -6.38 9.72
N SER A 60 -7.56 -6.74 8.54
CA SER A 60 -8.46 -7.86 8.39
C SER A 60 -7.59 -9.11 8.45
N GLY A 61 -7.14 -9.45 9.65
CA GLY A 61 -6.30 -10.62 9.91
C GLY A 61 -6.93 -11.87 9.31
N GLU A 62 -6.40 -12.30 8.17
CA GLU A 62 -6.57 -13.65 7.64
C GLU A 62 -5.52 -14.58 8.24
#